data_AF-A0A4W4FKZ7-F1
#
_entry.id   AF-A0A4W4FKZ7-F1
#
_cell.length_a   1.000
_cell.length_b   1.000
_cell.length_c   1.000
_cell.angle_alpha   90.00
_cell.angle_beta   90.00
_cell.angle_gamma   90.00
#
_symmetry.space_group_name_H-M   'P 1'
#
loop_
_entity.id
_entity.type
_entity.pdbx_description
1 polymer ?
#
loop_
_entity_poly.entity_id
_entity_poly.type
_entity_poly.pdbx_seq_one_letter_code
_entity_poly.pdbx_strand_id
1 'polypeptide(L)'
;MKDTQPNGVSVEGATHKQVVDLIRAGERELVLAVLSVPQPETDSLDPGDDGSVQSCYDYSDKQAVPISVPTYKHVEQSGEKFVVYNVYMAGRQLCSKRYREFAILHQNLKREFATFTFPKLPGKWPFSLSEQQLDTRRRGLEEYLERVCSVRVIGESDIMQDFLSESDENYNGVSDVELRIAMPDKATITVRVRKNCTTDQVYQAAVLKVGMDNITASYFALFEVINHSFVRKLAPNEFPHKLYVQNYTSAVTGTCLTLRKWLFTTEEETLLNNNELAINFCFHQALDDVKKGLIKVEEKSYQLQKLAEQRKISMYLNMVRTCEGYNEIVFPHCACDSRRKGHVVTAISIHHFKLHACTDEGTLENQVIAFEWLEMQRWDTDEEGMAFCFEYARAEKKPRWVKIFTPYFNYMHECFERVFCELKWRREVRDFMDGE
;
A
#
# COMPACT_ATOMS: atom_id res chain seq x y z
N MET A 1 10.96 33.45 6.69
CA MET A 1 11.02 33.85 8.11
C MET A 1 12.43 33.62 8.60
N LYS A 2 12.95 34.47 9.49
CA LYS A 2 14.27 34.27 10.09
C LYS A 2 14.11 33.25 11.23
N ASP A 3 14.72 32.08 11.10
CA ASP A 3 14.75 31.11 12.19
C ASP A 3 15.62 31.65 13.32
N THR A 4 14.98 32.04 14.41
CA THR A 4 15.67 32.40 15.65
C THR A 4 15.69 31.20 16.57
N GLN A 5 16.85 30.73 16.99
CA GLN A 5 17.00 29.71 18.03
C GLN A 5 17.28 30.40 19.38
N PRO A 6 16.33 30.47 20.32
CA PRO A 6 16.63 30.84 21.70
C PRO A 6 17.36 29.67 22.37
N ASN A 7 18.53 29.90 22.94
CA ASN A 7 19.29 28.93 23.74
C ASN A 7 19.72 27.64 23.00
N GLY A 8 19.92 27.71 21.68
CA GLY A 8 20.42 26.59 20.87
C GLY A 8 19.38 25.49 20.59
N VAL A 9 18.11 25.75 20.87
CA VAL A 9 17.00 24.84 20.55
C VAL A 9 16.25 25.37 19.34
N SER A 10 16.03 24.52 18.33
CA SER A 10 15.18 24.87 17.19
C SER A 10 13.74 25.03 17.66
N VAL A 11 13.12 26.16 17.32
CA VAL A 11 11.72 26.49 17.65
C VAL A 11 10.81 26.36 16.43
N GLU A 12 11.27 25.68 15.39
CA GLU A 12 10.48 25.39 14.20
C GLU A 12 9.25 24.55 14.58
N GLY A 13 8.05 25.10 14.33
CA GLY A 13 6.78 24.48 14.75
C GLY A 13 6.40 24.64 16.22
N ALA A 14 7.17 25.39 17.03
CA ALA A 14 6.84 25.62 18.43
C ALA A 14 5.67 26.59 18.59
N THR A 15 4.77 26.30 19.53
CA THR A 15 3.70 27.22 19.91
C THR A 15 4.25 28.46 20.62
N HIS A 16 3.55 29.59 20.51
CA HIS A 16 3.93 30.85 21.17
C HIS A 16 4.23 30.68 22.67
N LYS A 17 3.49 29.80 23.35
CA LYS A 17 3.72 29.47 24.77
C LYS A 17 5.07 28.79 25.02
N GLN A 18 5.45 27.81 24.19
CA GLN A 18 6.71 27.08 24.30
C GLN A 18 7.92 27.99 24.05
N VAL A 19 7.81 28.94 23.10
CA VAL A 19 8.86 29.92 22.84
C VAL A 19 9.04 30.87 24.04
N VAL A 20 7.94 31.32 24.66
CA VAL A 20 8.00 32.20 25.85
C VAL A 20 8.57 31.46 27.07
N ASP A 21 8.25 30.18 27.24
CA ASP A 21 8.78 29.37 28.35
C ASP A 21 10.28 29.11 28.20
N LEU A 22 10.77 28.89 26.97
CA LEU A 22 12.22 28.78 26.66
C LEU A 22 12.99 30.07 26.93
N ILE A 23 12.36 31.22 26.65
CA ILE A 23 12.93 32.54 26.94
C ILE A 23 12.99 32.79 28.45
N ARG A 24 11.95 32.42 29.22
CA ARG A 24 11.95 32.57 30.69
C ARG A 24 12.93 31.64 31.40
N ALA A 25 13.25 30.49 30.81
CA ALA A 25 14.21 29.55 31.37
C ALA A 25 15.68 30.04 31.26
N GLY A 26 15.97 31.01 30.39
CA GLY A 26 17.28 31.65 30.29
C GLY A 26 17.43 32.75 31.33
N GLU A 27 17.98 32.43 32.50
CA GLU A 27 17.91 33.36 33.63
C GLU A 27 18.69 34.68 33.46
N ARG A 28 19.66 34.82 32.53
CA ARG A 28 20.45 36.07 32.39
C ARG A 28 20.97 36.48 31.00
N GLU A 29 21.09 35.61 30.00
CA GLU A 29 21.52 36.00 28.63
C GLU A 29 20.83 35.15 27.56
N LEU A 30 20.54 35.77 26.41
CA LEU A 30 19.83 35.16 25.29
C LEU A 30 20.76 35.13 24.08
N VAL A 31 21.27 33.95 23.75
CA VAL A 31 22.20 33.76 22.62
C VAL A 31 21.38 33.42 21.37
N LEU A 32 21.41 34.33 20.39
CA LEU A 32 20.77 34.17 19.08
C LEU A 32 21.82 33.80 18.03
N ALA A 33 21.74 32.60 17.48
CA ALA A 33 22.55 32.20 16.32
C ALA A 33 21.83 32.63 15.04
N VAL A 34 22.48 33.48 14.23
CA VAL A 34 21.98 33.88 12.90
C VAL A 34 22.53 32.89 11.87
N LEU A 35 21.69 31.96 11.42
CA LEU A 35 22.04 31.07 10.31
C LEU A 35 21.79 31.80 8.99
N SER A 36 22.87 32.05 8.25
CA SER A 36 22.82 32.73 6.95
C SER A 36 22.68 31.69 5.84
N VAL A 37 21.60 31.77 5.07
CA VAL A 37 21.43 30.98 3.82
C VAL A 37 22.04 31.77 2.67
N PRO A 38 22.79 31.14 1.73
CA PRO A 38 23.29 31.84 0.54
C PRO A 38 22.11 32.36 -0.28
N GLN A 39 22.08 33.66 -0.57
CA GLN A 39 21.06 34.27 -1.41
C GLN A 39 21.30 33.90 -2.88
N PRO A 40 20.29 33.42 -3.63
CA PRO A 40 20.22 33.70 -5.05
C PRO A 40 19.80 35.16 -5.24
N GLU A 41 20.41 35.76 -6.24
CA GLU A 41 20.42 37.18 -6.61
C GLU A 41 19.06 37.87 -6.48
N THR A 42 19.08 38.94 -5.69
CA THR A 42 18.10 40.02 -5.69
C THR A 42 17.99 40.63 -7.07
N ASP A 43 16.81 40.54 -7.68
CA ASP A 43 16.19 41.70 -8.32
C ASP A 43 14.70 41.41 -8.52
N SER A 44 13.86 42.28 -7.93
CA SER A 44 12.38 42.35 -8.01
C SER A 44 11.66 42.00 -6.70
N LEU A 45 11.85 42.83 -5.67
CA LEU A 45 10.91 42.93 -4.56
C LEU A 45 10.26 44.32 -4.61
N ASP A 46 9.05 44.36 -5.17
CA ASP A 46 8.05 45.37 -4.85
C ASP A 46 7.04 44.68 -3.91
N PRO A 47 6.71 45.21 -2.72
CA PRO A 47 5.84 44.53 -1.77
C PRO A 47 4.38 44.78 -2.14
N GLY A 48 3.86 43.95 -3.04
CA GLY A 48 2.43 43.81 -3.28
C GLY A 48 1.81 42.81 -2.30
N ASP A 49 1.03 43.34 -1.36
CA ASP A 49 0.12 42.64 -0.47
C ASP A 49 -0.80 41.68 -1.25
N ASP A 50 -0.63 40.35 -1.09
CA ASP A 50 -1.74 39.41 -1.23
C ASP A 50 -1.44 38.05 -0.56
N GLY A 51 -2.38 37.58 0.25
CA GLY A 51 -2.25 36.46 1.17
C GLY A 51 -2.24 35.07 0.52
N SER A 52 -1.18 34.72 -0.22
CA SER A 52 -0.86 33.33 -0.55
C SER A 52 0.43 32.92 0.15
N VAL A 53 0.33 31.98 1.10
CA VAL A 53 1.49 31.23 1.57
C VAL A 53 1.97 30.44 0.36
N GLN A 54 2.99 30.95 -0.33
CA GLN A 54 3.55 30.28 -1.50
C GLN A 54 4.18 28.97 -1.01
N SER A 55 3.48 27.86 -1.23
CA SER A 55 3.95 26.53 -0.86
C SER A 55 5.26 26.26 -1.60
N CYS A 56 6.36 26.19 -0.84
CA CYS A 56 7.68 25.90 -1.37
C CYS A 56 7.78 24.39 -1.62
N TYR A 57 7.32 23.94 -2.80
CA TYR A 57 7.47 22.54 -3.21
C TYR A 57 8.91 22.26 -3.67
N ASP A 58 9.44 21.09 -3.33
CA ASP A 58 10.67 20.57 -3.91
C ASP A 58 10.36 19.83 -5.22
N TYR A 59 10.80 20.40 -6.35
CA TYR A 59 10.64 19.80 -7.68
C TYR A 59 11.86 19.00 -8.15
N SER A 60 12.90 18.89 -7.31
CA SER A 60 14.12 18.15 -7.64
C SER A 60 13.94 16.65 -7.52
N ASP A 61 13.00 16.20 -6.69
CA ASP A 61 12.63 14.80 -6.53
C ASP A 61 11.93 14.27 -7.78
N LYS A 62 12.68 13.48 -8.56
CA LYS A 62 12.23 12.92 -9.83
C LYS A 62 12.27 11.40 -9.81
N GLN A 63 11.24 10.80 -10.39
CA GLN A 63 11.14 9.37 -10.62
C GLN A 63 10.81 9.07 -12.08
N ALA A 64 11.32 7.94 -12.58
CA ALA A 64 10.90 7.43 -13.86
C ALA A 64 9.48 6.86 -13.74
N VAL A 65 8.54 7.38 -14.52
CA VAL A 65 7.15 6.92 -14.54
C VAL A 65 6.88 6.28 -15.90
N PRO A 66 6.54 4.99 -15.98
CA PRO A 66 6.29 4.30 -17.25
C PRO A 66 4.92 4.63 -17.84
N ILE A 67 4.61 5.92 -18.00
CA ILE A 67 3.36 6.44 -18.54
C ILE A 67 3.41 6.49 -20.07
N SER A 68 2.31 6.13 -20.72
CA SER A 68 2.17 6.16 -22.18
C SER A 68 0.75 6.53 -22.61
N VAL A 69 0.60 7.00 -23.84
CA VAL A 69 -0.67 7.24 -24.51
C VAL A 69 -0.63 6.49 -25.85
N PRO A 70 -0.69 5.16 -25.86
CA PRO A 70 -0.40 4.35 -27.04
C PRO A 70 -1.46 4.48 -28.14
N THR A 71 -2.70 4.82 -27.78
CA THR A 71 -3.83 4.82 -28.73
C THR A 71 -4.80 5.97 -28.47
N TYR A 72 -5.60 6.29 -29.48
CA TYR A 72 -6.79 7.14 -29.38
C TYR A 72 -7.98 6.43 -30.04
N LYS A 73 -9.20 6.83 -29.69
CA LYS A 73 -10.43 6.32 -30.33
C LYS A 73 -11.46 7.42 -30.52
N HIS A 74 -12.29 7.25 -31.55
CA HIS A 74 -13.48 8.07 -31.75
C HIS A 74 -14.59 7.54 -30.87
N VAL A 75 -15.23 8.43 -30.11
CA VAL A 75 -16.35 8.13 -29.23
C VAL A 75 -17.53 8.99 -29.65
N GLU A 76 -18.72 8.39 -29.64
CA GLU A 76 -19.99 9.09 -29.79
C GLU A 76 -20.75 8.95 -28.48
N GLN A 77 -20.94 10.07 -27.78
CA GLN A 77 -21.65 10.14 -26.50
C GLN A 77 -22.60 11.31 -26.53
N SER A 78 -23.87 11.06 -26.17
CA SER A 78 -24.92 12.09 -26.16
C SER A 78 -25.08 12.85 -27.49
N GLY A 79 -24.81 12.19 -28.62
CA GLY A 79 -24.87 12.79 -29.97
C GLY A 79 -23.65 13.64 -30.36
N GLU A 80 -22.65 13.80 -29.49
CA GLU A 80 -21.37 14.45 -29.82
C GLU A 80 -20.32 13.41 -30.22
N LYS A 81 -19.65 13.63 -31.36
CA LYS A 81 -18.49 12.83 -31.78
C LYS A 81 -17.20 13.53 -31.37
N PHE A 82 -16.38 12.87 -30.56
CA PHE A 82 -15.08 13.39 -30.13
C PHE A 82 -14.02 12.29 -30.07
N VAL A 83 -12.76 12.71 -29.95
CA VAL A 83 -11.62 11.81 -29.80
C VAL A 83 -11.19 11.77 -28.34
N VAL A 84 -10.99 10.57 -27.82
CA VAL A 84 -10.35 10.33 -26.52
C VAL A 84 -9.01 9.65 -26.69
N TYR A 85 -8.07 10.00 -25.82
CA TYR A 85 -6.72 9.46 -25.76
C TYR A 85 -6.66 8.49 -24.58
N ASN A 86 -6.17 7.27 -24.82
CA ASN A 86 -6.10 6.24 -23.81
C ASN A 86 -4.75 6.34 -23.10
N VAL A 87 -4.77 6.67 -21.82
CA VAL A 87 -3.57 6.83 -20.99
C VAL A 87 -3.29 5.51 -20.27
N TYR A 88 -2.05 5.05 -20.33
CA TYR A 88 -1.57 3.82 -19.73
C TYR A 88 -0.40 4.13 -18.79
N MET A 89 -0.23 3.35 -17.75
CA MET A 89 1.00 3.32 -16.95
C MET A 89 1.44 1.88 -16.72
N ALA A 90 2.72 1.59 -16.91
CA ALA A 90 3.30 0.24 -16.80
C ALA A 90 2.54 -0.81 -17.62
N GLY A 91 2.03 -0.43 -18.80
CA GLY A 91 1.25 -1.30 -19.69
C GLY A 91 -0.22 -1.44 -19.32
N ARG A 92 -0.72 -0.67 -18.36
CA ARG A 92 -2.10 -0.75 -17.90
C ARG A 92 -2.86 0.56 -18.11
N GLN A 93 -4.04 0.47 -18.72
CA GLN A 93 -4.89 1.64 -18.94
C GLN A 93 -5.39 2.24 -17.61
N LEU A 94 -5.18 3.55 -17.43
CA LEU A 94 -5.66 4.33 -16.30
C LEU A 94 -6.97 5.04 -16.63
N CYS A 95 -7.00 5.77 -17.75
CA CYS A 95 -8.20 6.51 -18.18
C CYS A 95 -8.25 6.68 -19.71
N SER A 96 -9.42 7.14 -20.20
CA SER A 96 -9.62 7.63 -21.57
C SER A 96 -10.18 9.04 -21.50
N LYS A 97 -9.41 10.03 -21.97
CA LYS A 97 -9.74 11.45 -21.78
C LYS A 97 -9.75 12.21 -23.10
N ARG A 98 -10.71 13.12 -23.31
CA ARG A 98 -10.70 14.05 -24.46
C ARG A 98 -9.67 15.15 -24.20
N TYR A 99 -9.12 15.73 -25.26
CA TYR A 99 -8.08 16.77 -25.14
C TYR A 99 -8.45 17.92 -24.18
N ARG A 100 -9.73 18.32 -24.12
CA ARG A 100 -10.20 19.37 -23.20
C ARG A 100 -9.87 19.06 -21.75
N GLU A 101 -9.93 17.80 -21.34
CA GLU A 101 -9.63 17.36 -19.97
C GLU A 101 -8.13 17.50 -19.66
N PHE A 102 -7.24 17.20 -20.61
CA PHE A 102 -5.80 17.47 -20.47
C PHE A 102 -5.51 18.97 -20.33
N ALA A 103 -6.26 19.81 -21.07
CA ALA A 103 -6.13 21.26 -20.95
C ALA A 103 -6.61 21.77 -19.58
N ILE A 104 -7.65 21.17 -19.01
CA ILE A 104 -8.13 21.49 -17.64
C ILE A 104 -7.08 21.05 -16.61
N LEU A 105 -6.56 19.83 -16.73
CA LEU A 105 -5.45 19.33 -15.90
C LEU A 105 -4.28 20.33 -15.90
N HIS A 106 -3.80 20.72 -17.09
CA HIS A 106 -2.67 21.66 -17.20
C HIS A 106 -2.93 22.99 -16.49
N GLN A 107 -4.15 23.51 -16.55
CA GLN A 107 -4.50 24.77 -15.87
C GLN A 107 -4.58 24.59 -14.35
N ASN A 108 -5.14 23.48 -13.88
CA ASN A 108 -5.21 23.20 -12.44
C ASN A 108 -3.81 22.99 -11.85
N LEU A 109 -2.96 22.22 -12.54
CA LEU A 109 -1.56 22.02 -12.12
C LEU A 109 -0.77 23.33 -12.13
N LYS A 110 -0.96 24.19 -13.15
CA LYS A 110 -0.32 25.52 -13.17
C LYS A 110 -0.76 26.43 -12.04
N ARG A 111 -2.00 26.30 -11.59
CA ARG A 111 -2.53 27.09 -10.47
C ARG A 111 -1.91 26.64 -9.15
N GLU A 112 -1.83 25.33 -8.94
CA GLU A 112 -1.30 24.74 -7.71
C GLU A 112 0.23 24.87 -7.62
N PHE A 113 0.93 24.53 -8.70
CA PHE A 113 2.39 24.51 -8.77
C PHE A 113 2.91 25.70 -9.57
N ALA A 114 2.54 26.93 -9.17
CA ALA A 114 2.81 28.15 -9.94
C ALA A 114 4.31 28.43 -10.19
N THR A 115 5.18 27.95 -9.31
CA THR A 115 6.65 28.09 -9.42
C THR A 115 7.29 27.01 -10.30
N PHE A 116 6.54 25.97 -10.71
CA PHE A 116 7.04 24.94 -11.61
C PHE A 116 6.96 25.38 -13.08
N THR A 117 8.05 25.20 -13.81
CA THR A 117 8.09 25.47 -15.26
C THR A 117 7.51 24.29 -16.03
N PHE A 118 6.20 24.33 -16.30
CA PHE A 118 5.52 23.25 -17.02
C PHE A 118 5.97 23.12 -18.49
N PRO A 119 6.10 21.88 -19.01
CA PRO A 119 6.29 21.66 -20.44
C PRO A 119 5.08 22.17 -21.24
N LYS A 120 5.31 22.49 -22.52
CA LYS A 120 4.23 22.97 -23.40
C LYS A 120 3.24 21.83 -23.66
N LEU A 121 1.97 22.06 -23.30
CA LEU A 121 0.88 21.19 -23.71
C LEU A 121 0.62 21.36 -25.22
N PRO A 122 0.33 20.29 -25.99
CA PRO A 122 -0.10 20.41 -27.38
C PRO A 122 -1.24 21.41 -27.54
N GLY A 123 -1.20 22.28 -28.54
CA GLY A 123 -2.18 23.36 -28.70
C GLY A 123 -3.58 22.89 -29.14
N LYS A 124 -4.60 23.72 -28.86
CA LYS A 124 -5.93 23.60 -29.47
C LYS A 124 -5.86 24.01 -30.93
N TRP A 125 -6.57 23.27 -31.79
CA TRP A 125 -6.72 23.60 -33.20
C TRP A 125 -8.21 23.86 -33.48
N PRO A 126 -8.57 24.90 -34.24
CA PRO A 126 -9.97 25.30 -34.43
C PRO A 126 -10.74 24.42 -35.42
N PHE A 127 -10.06 23.56 -36.17
CA PHE A 127 -10.67 22.65 -37.16
C PHE A 127 -10.58 21.19 -36.72
N SER A 128 -11.34 20.31 -37.36
CA SER A 128 -11.17 18.87 -37.22
C SER A 128 -9.74 18.49 -37.55
N LEU A 129 -9.15 17.63 -36.71
CA LEU A 129 -7.79 17.16 -36.91
C LEU A 129 -7.76 16.02 -37.92
N SER A 130 -6.76 16.02 -38.79
CA SER A 130 -6.41 14.84 -39.59
C SER A 130 -5.85 13.74 -38.70
N GLU A 131 -5.80 12.49 -39.18
CA GLU A 131 -5.20 11.37 -38.43
C GLU A 131 -3.75 11.64 -38.03
N GLN A 132 -2.96 12.24 -38.93
CA GLN A 132 -1.58 12.64 -38.64
C GLN A 132 -1.49 13.67 -37.51
N GLN A 133 -2.43 14.61 -37.46
CA GLN A 133 -2.50 15.61 -36.38
C GLN A 133 -2.99 14.99 -35.06
N LEU A 134 -3.91 14.02 -35.12
CA LEU A 134 -4.37 13.27 -33.94
C LEU A 134 -3.24 12.45 -33.32
N ASP A 135 -2.45 11.75 -34.14
CA ASP A 135 -1.29 10.99 -33.67
C ASP A 135 -0.16 11.91 -33.17
N THR A 136 0.06 13.07 -33.81
CA THR A 136 1.00 14.08 -33.31
C THR A 136 0.56 14.62 -31.95
N ARG A 137 -0.73 14.91 -31.77
CA ARG A 137 -1.27 15.31 -30.47
C ARG A 137 -1.14 14.18 -29.44
N ARG A 138 -1.41 12.92 -29.81
CA ARG A 138 -1.24 11.74 -28.95
C ARG A 138 0.18 11.67 -28.39
N ARG A 139 1.21 11.72 -29.26
CA ARG A 139 2.62 11.77 -28.84
C ARG A 139 2.93 12.95 -27.94
N GLY A 140 2.44 14.15 -28.29
CA GLY A 140 2.68 15.33 -27.46
C GLY A 140 1.99 15.28 -26.09
N LEU A 141 0.85 14.59 -25.95
CA LEU A 141 0.21 14.35 -24.67
C LEU A 141 0.99 13.33 -23.82
N GLU A 142 1.53 12.29 -24.46
CA GLU A 142 2.43 11.32 -23.83
C GLU A 142 3.68 12.00 -23.25
N GLU A 143 4.41 12.77 -24.08
CA GLU A 143 5.59 13.51 -23.63
C GLU A 143 5.29 14.53 -22.52
N TYR A 144 4.10 15.15 -22.57
CA TYR A 144 3.66 16.08 -21.53
C TYR A 144 3.48 15.35 -20.20
N LEU A 145 2.73 14.24 -20.20
CA LEU A 145 2.46 13.45 -19.01
C LEU A 145 3.75 12.83 -18.45
N GLU A 146 4.64 12.32 -19.29
CA GLU A 146 5.92 11.76 -18.87
C GLU A 146 6.75 12.79 -18.09
N ARG A 147 6.89 14.01 -18.62
CA ARG A 147 7.65 15.08 -17.95
C ARG A 147 6.98 15.56 -16.66
N VAL A 148 5.66 15.69 -16.64
CA VAL A 148 4.94 16.19 -15.46
C VAL A 148 4.88 15.14 -14.35
N CYS A 149 4.53 13.89 -14.67
CA CYS A 149 4.47 12.81 -13.70
C CYS A 149 5.85 12.40 -13.18
N SER A 150 6.93 12.72 -13.90
CA SER A 150 8.30 12.46 -13.42
C SER A 150 8.66 13.24 -12.15
N VAL A 151 7.98 14.35 -11.86
CA VAL A 151 8.20 15.14 -10.65
C VAL A 151 7.28 14.62 -9.56
N ARG A 152 7.83 14.02 -8.51
CA ARG A 152 7.07 13.19 -7.56
C ARG A 152 5.90 13.94 -6.92
N VAL A 153 6.15 15.14 -6.40
CA VAL A 153 5.12 15.98 -5.77
C VAL A 153 3.96 16.36 -6.70
N ILE A 154 4.20 16.42 -8.02
CA ILE A 154 3.16 16.72 -9.01
C ILE A 154 2.46 15.43 -9.45
N GLY A 155 3.22 14.36 -9.72
CA GLY A 155 2.69 13.06 -10.13
C GLY A 155 1.82 12.40 -9.06
N GLU A 156 2.11 12.64 -7.79
CA GLU A 156 1.37 12.11 -6.64
C GLU A 156 0.26 13.06 -6.14
N SER A 157 0.11 14.24 -6.75
CA SER A 157 -0.90 15.23 -6.33
C SER A 157 -2.33 14.75 -6.59
N ASP A 158 -3.28 15.16 -5.74
CA ASP A 158 -4.70 14.85 -5.89
C ASP A 158 -5.24 15.26 -7.28
N ILE A 159 -4.79 16.41 -7.79
CA ILE A 159 -5.15 16.90 -9.13
C ILE A 159 -4.76 15.90 -10.23
N MET A 160 -3.58 15.30 -10.14
CA MET A 160 -3.11 14.30 -11.10
C MET A 160 -3.83 12.96 -10.91
N GLN A 161 -4.02 12.54 -9.65
CA GLN A 161 -4.75 11.32 -9.32
C GLN A 161 -6.18 11.36 -9.86
N ASP A 162 -6.89 12.46 -9.65
CA ASP A 162 -8.24 12.69 -10.14
C ASP A 162 -8.30 12.62 -11.67
N PHE A 163 -7.34 13.23 -12.37
CA PHE A 163 -7.29 13.17 -13.83
C PHE A 163 -7.01 11.78 -14.38
N LEU A 164 -6.09 11.04 -13.73
CA LEU A 164 -5.73 9.69 -14.13
C LEU A 164 -6.78 8.65 -13.72
N SER A 165 -7.67 9.00 -12.80
CA SER A 165 -8.89 8.26 -12.52
C SER A 165 -9.90 8.39 -13.68
N GLU A 166 -10.68 7.34 -13.94
CA GLU A 166 -11.85 7.48 -14.80
C GLU A 166 -12.93 8.28 -14.06
N SER A 167 -13.39 9.38 -14.66
CA SER A 167 -14.47 10.22 -14.10
C SER A 167 -15.75 9.41 -13.89
N ASP A 168 -16.37 9.60 -12.72
CA ASP A 168 -17.53 8.84 -12.22
C ASP A 168 -18.73 8.73 -13.19
N GLU A 169 -18.87 9.66 -14.15
CA GLU A 169 -19.98 9.65 -15.11
C GLU A 169 -19.96 8.46 -16.10
N ASN A 170 -18.81 7.79 -16.26
CA ASN A 170 -18.69 6.58 -17.08
C ASN A 170 -18.64 5.29 -16.24
N TYR A 171 -18.84 5.37 -14.91
CA TYR A 171 -18.85 4.24 -14.00
C TYR A 171 -20.17 3.44 -14.09
N ASN A 172 -20.60 3.09 -15.30
CA ASN A 172 -21.73 2.18 -15.50
C ASN A 172 -21.43 0.77 -14.95
N GLY A 173 -20.18 0.48 -14.53
CA GLY A 173 -19.77 -0.82 -13.99
C GLY A 173 -19.78 -1.96 -15.02
N VAL A 174 -20.27 -1.73 -16.24
CA VAL A 174 -20.48 -2.78 -17.25
C VAL A 174 -19.25 -3.01 -18.15
N SER A 175 -18.27 -2.11 -18.17
CA SER A 175 -17.08 -2.30 -19.01
C SER A 175 -16.13 -3.34 -18.43
N ASP A 176 -15.63 -4.21 -19.31
CA ASP A 176 -14.58 -5.16 -18.97
C ASP A 176 -13.22 -4.45 -18.84
N VAL A 177 -12.41 -4.96 -17.92
CA VAL A 177 -11.02 -4.58 -17.68
C VAL A 177 -10.17 -5.82 -17.50
N GLU A 178 -8.88 -5.67 -17.79
CA GLU A 178 -7.88 -6.69 -17.54
C GLU A 178 -7.13 -6.38 -16.24
N LEU A 179 -7.28 -7.25 -15.25
CA LEU A 179 -6.56 -7.17 -14.00
C LEU A 179 -5.41 -8.17 -14.02
N ARG A 180 -4.19 -7.69 -13.77
CA ARG A 180 -3.02 -8.54 -13.59
C ARG A 180 -2.92 -8.94 -12.13
N ILE A 181 -2.67 -10.22 -11.84
CA ILE A 181 -2.55 -10.74 -10.48
C ILE A 181 -1.24 -11.53 -10.38
N ALA A 182 -0.39 -11.13 -9.44
CA ALA A 182 0.88 -11.80 -9.17
C ALA A 182 0.65 -13.10 -8.40
N MET A 183 1.24 -14.18 -8.90
CA MET A 183 1.17 -15.52 -8.31
C MET A 183 2.34 -15.77 -7.37
N PRO A 184 2.21 -16.70 -6.40
CA PRO A 184 3.31 -17.05 -5.50
C PRO A 184 4.59 -17.49 -6.21
N ASP A 185 4.47 -18.16 -7.35
CA ASP A 185 5.58 -18.66 -8.19
C ASP A 185 6.23 -17.58 -9.07
N LYS A 186 5.91 -16.30 -8.85
CA LYS A 186 6.34 -15.12 -9.63
C LYS A 186 5.70 -15.00 -11.00
N ALA A 187 4.83 -15.92 -11.40
CA ALA A 187 4.03 -15.72 -12.60
C ALA A 187 3.05 -14.56 -12.40
N THR A 188 2.51 -14.04 -13.49
CA THR A 188 1.40 -13.08 -13.47
C THR A 188 0.32 -13.61 -14.39
N ILE A 189 -0.90 -13.75 -13.87
CA ILE A 189 -2.07 -14.01 -14.71
C ILE A 189 -2.77 -12.71 -15.03
N THR A 190 -3.54 -12.72 -16.12
CA THR A 190 -4.50 -11.67 -16.44
C THR A 190 -5.90 -12.26 -16.43
N VAL A 191 -6.80 -11.65 -15.67
CA VAL A 191 -8.23 -11.96 -15.66
C VAL A 191 -9.01 -10.81 -16.27
N ARG A 192 -9.98 -11.14 -17.12
CA ARG A 192 -10.90 -10.17 -17.71
C ARG A 192 -12.19 -10.17 -16.91
N VAL A 193 -12.47 -9.05 -16.24
CA VAL A 193 -13.61 -8.89 -15.31
C VAL A 193 -14.26 -7.53 -15.51
N ARG A 194 -15.46 -7.32 -14.96
CA ARG A 194 -16.09 -5.99 -14.98
C ARG A 194 -15.44 -5.05 -13.97
N LYS A 195 -15.46 -3.75 -14.24
CA LYS A 195 -14.93 -2.71 -13.34
C LYS A 195 -15.55 -2.70 -11.94
N ASN A 196 -16.81 -3.12 -11.82
CA ASN A 196 -17.53 -3.21 -10.56
C ASN A 196 -17.48 -4.62 -9.94
N CYS A 197 -16.64 -5.52 -10.45
CA CYS A 197 -16.48 -6.82 -9.81
C CYS A 197 -15.91 -6.66 -8.40
N THR A 198 -16.51 -7.38 -7.46
CA THR A 198 -16.01 -7.45 -6.09
C THR A 198 -14.78 -8.35 -6.00
N THR A 199 -14.07 -8.31 -4.88
CA THR A 199 -12.95 -9.21 -4.59
C THR A 199 -13.30 -10.67 -4.83
N ASP A 200 -14.45 -11.15 -4.35
CA ASP A 200 -14.87 -12.54 -4.56
C ASP A 200 -15.00 -12.89 -6.05
N GLN A 201 -15.60 -12.01 -6.85
CA GLN A 201 -15.78 -12.26 -8.28
C GLN A 201 -14.43 -12.30 -9.02
N VAL A 202 -13.51 -11.40 -8.67
CA VAL A 202 -12.15 -11.40 -9.23
C VAL A 202 -11.38 -12.64 -8.76
N TYR A 203 -11.54 -13.05 -7.52
CA TYR A 203 -10.91 -14.25 -6.97
C TYR A 203 -11.40 -15.51 -7.67
N GLN A 204 -12.71 -15.66 -7.90
CA GLN A 204 -13.26 -16.79 -8.65
C GLN A 204 -12.72 -16.82 -10.09
N ALA A 205 -12.61 -15.67 -10.76
CA ALA A 205 -12.00 -15.59 -12.09
C ALA A 205 -10.52 -16.04 -12.06
N ALA A 206 -9.77 -15.70 -11.01
CA ALA A 206 -8.39 -16.12 -10.83
C ALA A 206 -8.27 -17.63 -10.57
N VAL A 207 -9.09 -18.19 -9.67
CA VAL A 207 -9.16 -19.63 -9.37
C VAL A 207 -9.43 -20.45 -10.63
N LEU A 208 -10.44 -20.06 -11.41
CA LEU A 208 -10.77 -20.69 -12.69
C LEU A 208 -9.63 -20.58 -13.71
N LYS A 209 -8.97 -19.42 -13.78
CA LYS A 209 -7.87 -19.19 -14.73
C LYS A 209 -6.63 -20.03 -14.40
N VAL A 210 -6.34 -20.24 -13.12
CA VAL A 210 -5.21 -21.04 -12.65
C VAL A 210 -5.53 -22.55 -12.65
N GLY A 211 -6.80 -22.92 -12.63
CA GLY A 211 -7.22 -24.33 -12.50
C GLY A 211 -7.08 -24.86 -11.08
N MET A 212 -7.28 -23.99 -10.08
CA MET A 212 -7.23 -24.35 -8.67
C MET A 212 -8.55 -25.02 -8.25
N ASP A 213 -8.47 -26.17 -7.58
CA ASP A 213 -9.64 -26.87 -7.06
C ASP A 213 -10.24 -26.16 -5.83
N ASN A 214 -11.48 -26.49 -5.48
CA ASN A 214 -12.22 -25.82 -4.41
C ASN A 214 -11.58 -25.99 -3.02
N ILE A 215 -10.92 -27.13 -2.75
CA ILE A 215 -10.27 -27.36 -1.46
C ILE A 215 -9.07 -26.43 -1.37
N THR A 216 -8.18 -26.44 -2.36
CA THR A 216 -7.03 -25.54 -2.41
C THR A 216 -7.46 -24.08 -2.36
N ALA A 217 -8.48 -23.69 -3.13
CA ALA A 217 -8.99 -22.32 -3.16
C ALA A 217 -9.52 -21.82 -1.80
N SER A 218 -9.90 -22.69 -0.87
CA SER A 218 -10.30 -22.27 0.48
C SER A 218 -9.14 -21.80 1.38
N TYR A 219 -7.90 -22.06 0.96
CA TYR A 219 -6.67 -21.71 1.69
C TYR A 219 -5.86 -20.57 1.04
N PHE A 220 -6.39 -19.95 0.00
CA PHE A 220 -5.77 -18.80 -0.66
C PHE A 220 -6.76 -17.64 -0.70
N ALA A 221 -6.23 -16.42 -0.82
CA ALA A 221 -7.02 -15.21 -0.97
C ALA A 221 -6.29 -14.18 -1.83
N LEU A 222 -7.02 -13.16 -2.28
CA LEU A 222 -6.43 -11.99 -2.92
C LEU A 222 -5.96 -10.98 -1.87
N PHE A 223 -4.78 -10.43 -2.13
CA PHE A 223 -4.13 -9.43 -1.30
C PHE A 223 -3.75 -8.21 -2.14
N GLU A 224 -3.73 -7.06 -1.49
CA GLU A 224 -3.10 -5.84 -2.00
C GLU A 224 -1.69 -5.71 -1.44
N VAL A 225 -0.74 -5.38 -2.31
CA VAL A 225 0.64 -5.04 -1.95
C VAL A 225 0.73 -3.55 -1.63
N ILE A 226 1.16 -3.22 -0.42
CA ILE A 226 1.34 -1.86 0.09
C ILE A 226 2.84 -1.58 0.25
N ASN A 227 3.32 -0.47 -0.33
CA ASN A 227 4.69 0.04 -0.18
C ASN A 227 5.77 -1.04 -0.42
N HIS A 228 5.51 -2.00 -1.31
CA HIS A 228 6.36 -3.15 -1.67
C HIS A 228 6.70 -4.16 -0.56
N SER A 229 6.41 -3.87 0.71
CA SER A 229 6.86 -4.66 1.86
C SER A 229 5.71 -5.30 2.61
N PHE A 230 4.56 -4.63 2.71
CA PHE A 230 3.40 -5.11 3.43
C PHE A 230 2.31 -5.60 2.47
N VAL A 231 1.55 -6.60 2.89
CA VAL A 231 0.41 -7.11 2.12
C VAL A 231 -0.79 -7.18 3.05
N ARG A 232 -1.95 -6.74 2.57
CA ARG A 232 -3.23 -6.89 3.28
C ARG A 232 -4.18 -7.74 2.47
N LYS A 233 -4.97 -8.58 3.13
CA LYS A 233 -6.04 -9.32 2.47
C LYS A 233 -7.12 -8.33 2.02
N LEU A 234 -7.68 -8.57 0.84
CA LEU A 234 -8.84 -7.82 0.39
C LEU A 234 -10.11 -8.36 1.05
N ALA A 235 -10.99 -7.46 1.48
CA ALA A 235 -12.31 -7.81 1.96
C ALA A 235 -13.22 -8.21 0.78
N PRO A 236 -14.19 -9.11 0.99
CA PRO A 236 -15.04 -9.67 -0.08
C PRO A 236 -15.78 -8.63 -0.93
N ASN A 237 -16.14 -7.49 -0.33
CA ASN A 237 -16.92 -6.40 -0.90
C ASN A 237 -16.08 -5.24 -1.46
N GLU A 238 -14.74 -5.31 -1.36
CA GLU A 238 -13.87 -4.34 -2.04
C GLU A 238 -13.94 -4.52 -3.56
N PHE A 239 -13.50 -3.49 -4.30
CA PHE A 239 -13.47 -3.49 -5.76
C PHE A 239 -12.02 -3.47 -6.24
N PRO A 240 -11.42 -4.63 -6.59
CA PRO A 240 -10.00 -4.71 -6.95
C PRO A 240 -9.60 -3.78 -8.09
N HIS A 241 -10.49 -3.48 -9.04
CA HIS A 241 -10.21 -2.50 -10.10
C HIS A 241 -9.91 -1.11 -9.54
N LYS A 242 -10.64 -0.64 -8.51
CA LYS A 242 -10.40 0.67 -7.88
C LYS A 242 -9.01 0.74 -7.26
N LEU A 243 -8.65 -0.27 -6.48
CA LEU A 243 -7.33 -0.40 -5.83
C LEU A 243 -6.21 -0.51 -6.84
N TYR A 244 -6.47 -1.27 -7.91
CA TYR A 244 -5.59 -1.31 -9.06
C TYR A 244 -5.37 0.15 -9.48
N VAL A 245 -6.42 0.93 -9.80
CA VAL A 245 -6.23 2.27 -10.43
C VAL A 245 -5.49 3.21 -9.50
N GLN A 246 -5.81 3.21 -8.21
CA GLN A 246 -5.21 4.14 -7.25
C GLN A 246 -3.70 3.91 -7.01
N ASN A 247 -3.21 2.68 -7.15
CA ASN A 247 -1.81 2.33 -6.84
C ASN A 247 -0.88 2.26 -8.07
N TYR A 248 -1.09 3.09 -9.10
CA TYR A 248 -0.31 2.99 -10.34
C TYR A 248 1.17 3.38 -10.20
N THR A 249 1.53 4.22 -9.24
CA THR A 249 2.92 4.65 -8.99
C THR A 249 3.71 3.68 -8.13
N SER A 250 3.04 2.91 -7.27
CA SER A 250 3.66 2.11 -6.20
C SER A 250 3.82 0.62 -6.52
N ALA A 251 3.66 0.20 -7.78
CA ALA A 251 3.72 -1.23 -8.16
C ALA A 251 4.94 -1.55 -9.04
N VAL A 252 6.08 -1.87 -8.41
CA VAL A 252 7.33 -2.31 -9.09
C VAL A 252 7.12 -3.53 -9.99
N THR A 253 6.11 -4.37 -9.70
CA THR A 253 5.80 -5.60 -10.44
C THR A 253 4.70 -5.45 -11.50
N GLY A 254 4.23 -4.23 -11.76
CA GLY A 254 3.15 -3.97 -12.72
C GLY A 254 1.77 -4.45 -12.26
N THR A 255 1.63 -4.84 -10.99
CA THR A 255 0.34 -5.05 -10.31
C THR A 255 0.47 -4.86 -8.79
N CYS A 256 -0.58 -4.32 -8.16
CA CYS A 256 -0.73 -4.29 -6.70
C CYS A 256 -1.51 -5.49 -6.16
N LEU A 257 -2.02 -6.38 -7.01
CA LEU A 257 -2.83 -7.55 -6.62
C LEU A 257 -1.96 -8.80 -6.61
N THR A 258 -2.05 -9.59 -5.54
CA THR A 258 -1.33 -10.86 -5.43
C THR A 258 -2.20 -11.94 -4.81
N LEU A 259 -2.05 -13.17 -5.28
CA LEU A 259 -2.63 -14.35 -4.66
C LEU A 259 -1.65 -14.85 -3.59
N ARG A 260 -2.11 -15.05 -2.35
CA ARG A 260 -1.29 -15.61 -1.27
C ARG A 260 -2.06 -16.63 -0.46
N LYS A 261 -1.31 -17.52 0.19
CA LYS A 261 -1.83 -18.45 1.20
C LYS A 261 -2.45 -17.66 2.35
N TRP A 262 -3.67 -18.02 2.72
CA TRP A 262 -4.45 -17.48 3.84
C TRP A 262 -4.69 -18.57 4.87
N LEU A 263 -3.64 -18.88 5.62
CA LEU A 263 -3.60 -19.97 6.58
C LEU A 263 -2.51 -19.72 7.63
N PHE A 264 -2.83 -19.95 8.90
CA PHE A 264 -1.90 -19.79 10.02
C PHE A 264 -1.33 -21.14 10.51
N THR A 265 -2.15 -22.18 10.52
CA THR A 265 -1.79 -23.54 10.97
C THR A 265 -0.94 -24.28 9.95
N THR A 266 0.11 -24.97 10.44
CA THR A 266 0.94 -25.83 9.58
C THR A 266 0.27 -27.16 9.28
N GLU A 267 -0.58 -27.65 10.16
CA GLU A 267 -1.26 -28.94 10.07
C GLU A 267 -2.29 -28.93 8.93
N GLU A 268 -3.14 -27.91 8.85
CA GLU A 268 -4.06 -27.73 7.72
C GLU A 268 -3.29 -27.55 6.41
N GLU A 269 -2.12 -26.90 6.46
CA GLU A 269 -1.29 -26.74 5.26
C GLU A 269 -0.83 -28.10 4.73
N THR A 270 -0.57 -29.06 5.62
CA THR A 270 -0.16 -30.41 5.19
C THR A 270 -1.27 -31.19 4.49
N LEU A 271 -2.55 -30.82 4.67
CA LEU A 271 -3.65 -31.42 3.90
C LEU A 271 -3.54 -31.10 2.41
N LEU A 272 -2.82 -30.03 2.07
CA LEU A 272 -2.54 -29.63 0.68
C LEU A 272 -1.34 -30.36 0.06
N ASN A 273 -0.64 -31.24 0.80
CA ASN A 273 0.57 -31.93 0.30
C ASN A 273 0.29 -32.93 -0.84
N ASN A 274 -0.97 -33.23 -1.15
CA ASN A 274 -1.34 -34.04 -2.32
C ASN A 274 -1.65 -33.20 -3.55
N ASN A 275 -1.62 -31.87 -3.43
CA ASN A 275 -1.90 -30.94 -4.52
C ASN A 275 -0.60 -30.24 -4.97
N GLU A 276 -0.14 -30.57 -6.17
CA GLU A 276 1.12 -30.05 -6.71
C GLU A 276 1.12 -28.52 -6.85
N LEU A 277 -0.01 -27.92 -7.26
CA LEU A 277 -0.15 -26.46 -7.36
C LEU A 277 0.00 -25.81 -5.99
N ALA A 278 -0.70 -26.32 -4.97
CA ALA A 278 -0.67 -25.80 -3.62
C ALA A 278 0.74 -25.89 -3.01
N ILE A 279 1.41 -27.04 -3.15
CA ILE A 279 2.78 -27.24 -2.66
C ILE A 279 3.74 -26.24 -3.34
N ASN A 280 3.64 -26.09 -4.66
CA ASN A 280 4.45 -25.13 -5.39
C ASN A 280 4.21 -23.70 -4.91
N PHE A 281 2.95 -23.32 -4.67
CA PHE A 281 2.63 -21.99 -4.17
C PHE A 281 3.14 -21.75 -2.75
N CYS A 282 2.95 -22.71 -1.83
CA CYS A 282 3.51 -22.65 -0.48
C CYS A 282 5.03 -22.52 -0.51
N PHE A 283 5.71 -23.27 -1.37
CA PHE A 283 7.16 -23.24 -1.52
C PHE A 283 7.68 -21.88 -1.99
N HIS A 284 7.11 -21.33 -3.06
CA HIS A 284 7.57 -20.06 -3.60
C HIS A 284 7.23 -18.88 -2.68
N GLN A 285 6.07 -18.92 -2.00
CA GLN A 285 5.75 -17.93 -0.97
C GLN A 285 6.76 -17.99 0.19
N ALA A 286 7.09 -19.19 0.68
CA ALA A 286 8.08 -19.36 1.75
C ALA A 286 9.48 -18.89 1.32
N LEU A 287 9.89 -19.11 0.06
CA LEU A 287 11.15 -18.56 -0.46
C LEU A 287 11.17 -17.03 -0.45
N ASP A 288 10.06 -16.40 -0.86
CA ASP A 288 9.94 -14.94 -0.87
C ASP A 288 9.95 -14.36 0.55
N ASP A 289 9.23 -15.00 1.47
CA ASP A 289 9.14 -14.57 2.87
C ASP A 289 10.49 -14.74 3.61
N VAL A 290 11.26 -15.80 3.32
CA VAL A 290 12.66 -15.94 3.79
C VAL A 290 13.54 -14.84 3.21
N LYS A 291 13.44 -14.57 1.89
CA LYS A 291 14.23 -13.53 1.22
C LYS A 291 13.94 -12.14 1.78
N LYS A 292 12.70 -11.87 2.17
CA LYS A 292 12.26 -10.61 2.80
C LYS A 292 12.62 -10.52 4.28
N GLY A 293 13.16 -11.58 4.88
CA GLY A 293 13.48 -11.63 6.31
C GLY A 293 12.25 -11.73 7.21
N LEU A 294 11.07 -12.07 6.67
CA LEU A 294 9.86 -12.32 7.44
C LEU A 294 9.95 -13.64 8.21
N ILE A 295 10.68 -14.61 7.64
CA ILE A 295 10.99 -15.89 8.28
C ILE A 295 12.46 -15.88 8.70
N LYS A 296 12.73 -16.06 9.99
CA LYS A 296 14.08 -16.13 10.54
C LYS A 296 14.63 -17.54 10.38
N VAL A 297 15.60 -17.69 9.48
CA VAL A 297 16.18 -19.00 9.12
C VAL A 297 17.47 -19.34 9.86
N GLU A 298 18.12 -18.37 10.51
CA GLU A 298 19.30 -18.52 11.38
C GLU A 298 20.26 -19.65 10.93
N GLU A 299 20.46 -20.67 11.77
CA GLU A 299 21.37 -21.81 11.53
C GLU A 299 20.94 -22.70 10.35
N LYS A 300 19.66 -22.66 9.95
CA LYS A 300 19.09 -23.47 8.86
C LYS A 300 19.30 -22.83 7.48
N SER A 301 19.82 -21.61 7.40
CA SER A 301 19.94 -20.82 6.15
C SER A 301 20.64 -21.58 5.02
N TYR A 302 21.83 -22.15 5.29
CA TYR A 302 22.60 -22.90 4.30
C TYR A 302 21.86 -24.15 3.80
N GLN A 303 21.22 -24.88 4.72
CA GLN A 303 20.50 -26.10 4.36
C GLN A 303 19.24 -25.79 3.53
N LEU A 304 18.48 -24.76 3.92
CA LEU A 304 17.33 -24.28 3.16
C LEU A 304 17.73 -23.81 1.75
N GLN A 305 18.83 -23.06 1.63
CA GLN A 305 19.36 -22.64 0.33
C GLN A 305 19.66 -23.85 -0.57
N LYS A 306 20.39 -24.85 -0.05
CA LYS A 306 20.70 -26.08 -0.80
C LYS A 306 19.45 -26.85 -1.21
N LEU A 307 18.45 -26.95 -0.33
CA LEU A 307 17.19 -27.61 -0.65
C LEU A 307 16.41 -26.87 -1.75
N ALA A 308 16.44 -25.53 -1.74
CA ALA A 308 15.82 -24.70 -2.76
C ALA A 308 16.51 -24.86 -4.13
N GLU A 309 17.83 -24.80 -4.18
CA GLU A 309 18.64 -25.00 -5.40
C GLU A 309 18.42 -26.38 -6.01
N GLN A 310 18.30 -27.41 -5.17
CA GLN A 310 18.04 -28.79 -5.58
C GLN A 310 16.56 -29.07 -5.88
N ARG A 311 15.66 -28.08 -5.76
CA ARG A 311 14.20 -28.22 -5.89
C ARG A 311 13.62 -29.35 -5.02
N LYS A 312 14.18 -29.56 -3.82
CA LYS A 312 13.67 -30.54 -2.84
C LYS A 312 12.53 -29.91 -2.04
N ILE A 313 11.41 -29.65 -2.72
CA ILE A 313 10.30 -28.83 -2.21
C ILE A 313 9.75 -29.35 -0.88
N SER A 314 9.40 -30.63 -0.78
CA SER A 314 8.81 -31.18 0.45
C SER A 314 9.77 -31.10 1.65
N MET A 315 11.06 -31.33 1.42
CA MET A 315 12.08 -31.20 2.48
C MET A 315 12.28 -29.74 2.89
N TYR A 316 12.27 -28.82 1.92
CA TYR A 316 12.34 -27.39 2.19
C TYR A 316 11.16 -26.94 3.05
N LEU A 317 9.93 -27.30 2.65
CA LEU A 317 8.71 -26.95 3.37
C LEU A 317 8.69 -27.52 4.79
N ASN A 318 9.07 -28.79 4.97
CA ASN A 318 9.16 -29.40 6.30
C ASN A 318 10.16 -28.69 7.21
N MET A 319 11.26 -28.17 6.64
CA MET A 319 12.26 -27.43 7.40
C MET A 319 11.80 -26.00 7.74
N VAL A 320 11.31 -25.26 6.74
CA VAL A 320 10.96 -23.84 6.92
C VAL A 320 9.75 -23.65 7.83
N ARG A 321 8.81 -24.61 7.87
CA ARG A 321 7.67 -24.64 8.81
C ARG A 321 8.09 -24.63 10.29
N THR A 322 9.33 -25.01 10.59
CA THR A 322 9.90 -25.01 11.96
C THR A 322 10.67 -23.74 12.30
N CYS A 323 10.68 -22.74 11.42
CA CYS A 323 11.40 -21.48 11.60
C CYS A 323 10.47 -20.40 12.19
N GLU A 324 11.03 -19.49 12.99
CA GLU A 324 10.28 -18.36 13.56
C GLU A 324 9.79 -17.45 12.41
N GLY A 325 8.54 -16.99 12.51
CA GLY A 325 7.90 -16.12 11.50
C GLY A 325 7.21 -16.87 10.36
N TYR A 326 7.32 -18.21 10.28
CA TYR A 326 6.52 -18.97 9.32
C TYR A 326 5.04 -18.88 9.65
N ASN A 327 4.21 -18.52 8.66
CA ASN A 327 2.78 -18.22 8.83
C ASN A 327 2.48 -17.13 9.88
N GLU A 328 3.41 -16.19 10.08
CA GLU A 328 3.21 -15.01 10.91
C GLU A 328 2.96 -13.77 10.03
N ILE A 329 1.99 -12.95 10.42
CA ILE A 329 1.67 -11.70 9.74
C ILE A 329 2.16 -10.54 10.59
N VAL A 330 3.11 -9.78 10.05
CA VAL A 330 3.71 -8.61 10.71
C VAL A 330 3.13 -7.34 10.09
N PHE A 331 2.56 -6.48 10.94
CA PHE A 331 1.97 -5.21 10.52
C PHE A 331 2.99 -4.08 10.58
N PRO A 332 2.82 -3.01 9.79
CA PRO A 332 3.62 -1.79 9.92
C PRO A 332 3.56 -1.24 11.34
N HIS A 333 4.63 -0.54 11.76
CA HIS A 333 4.67 0.09 13.07
C HIS A 333 3.51 1.10 13.22
N CYS A 334 2.95 1.16 14.43
CA CYS A 334 1.79 2.00 14.71
C CYS A 334 1.73 2.41 16.19
N ALA A 335 0.94 3.43 16.49
CA ALA A 335 0.75 3.87 17.87
C ALA A 335 -0.11 2.86 18.67
N CYS A 336 0.14 2.76 19.96
CA CYS A 336 -0.52 1.82 20.87
C CYS A 336 -0.72 2.46 22.26
N ASP A 337 -1.90 2.27 22.85
CA ASP A 337 -2.21 2.82 24.17
C ASP A 337 -1.72 1.96 25.35
N SER A 338 -1.07 0.82 25.09
CA SER A 338 -0.48 -0.02 26.14
C SER A 338 0.57 0.73 26.97
N ARG A 339 1.15 1.80 26.41
CA ARG A 339 2.07 2.74 27.06
C ARG A 339 1.78 4.17 26.60
N ARG A 340 2.09 5.16 27.44
CA ARG A 340 1.96 6.57 27.07
C ARG A 340 2.94 6.90 25.93
N LYS A 341 2.42 7.28 24.76
CA LYS A 341 3.18 7.44 23.50
C LYS A 341 3.87 6.14 23.02
N GLY A 342 3.29 4.98 23.31
CA GLY A 342 3.86 3.71 22.85
C GLY A 342 3.68 3.52 21.35
N HIS A 343 4.72 3.05 20.67
CA HIS A 343 4.63 2.53 19.31
C HIS A 343 4.97 1.04 19.31
N VAL A 344 4.32 0.29 18.43
CA VAL A 344 4.49 -1.16 18.33
C VAL A 344 4.50 -1.63 16.88
N VAL A 345 5.26 -2.68 16.63
CA VAL A 345 5.10 -3.59 15.49
C VAL A 345 4.35 -4.81 16.00
N THR A 346 3.20 -5.12 15.40
CA THR A 346 2.38 -6.24 15.83
C THR A 346 2.60 -7.45 14.95
N ALA A 347 2.68 -8.64 15.54
CA ALA A 347 2.82 -9.89 14.81
C ALA A 347 1.73 -10.90 15.23
N ILE A 348 1.04 -11.49 14.27
CA ILE A 348 -0.04 -12.46 14.48
C ILE A 348 0.38 -13.81 13.91
N SER A 349 0.40 -14.85 14.74
CA SER A 349 0.67 -16.23 14.35
C SER A 349 -0.36 -17.18 14.97
N ILE A 350 -0.38 -18.44 14.55
CA ILE A 350 -1.24 -19.45 15.22
C ILE A 350 -0.90 -19.66 16.70
N HIS A 351 0.31 -19.32 17.13
CA HIS A 351 0.77 -19.55 18.50
C HIS A 351 0.49 -18.36 19.41
N HIS A 352 0.80 -17.15 18.94
CA HIS A 352 0.72 -15.94 19.75
C HIS A 352 0.33 -14.72 18.93
N PHE A 353 -0.22 -13.74 19.63
CA PHE A 353 -0.22 -12.34 19.20
C PHE A 353 0.91 -11.59 19.93
N LYS A 354 1.74 -10.84 19.22
CA LYS A 354 2.89 -10.12 19.80
C LYS A 354 2.80 -8.62 19.55
N LEU A 355 3.19 -7.85 20.56
CA LEU A 355 3.49 -6.43 20.47
C LEU A 355 4.99 -6.23 20.69
N HIS A 356 5.72 -5.89 19.64
CA HIS A 356 7.12 -5.51 19.70
C HIS A 356 7.19 -3.99 19.88
N ALA A 357 7.72 -3.52 21.01
CA ALA A 357 7.92 -2.09 21.21
C ALA A 357 8.88 -1.54 20.15
N CYS A 358 8.61 -0.33 19.69
CA CYS A 358 9.46 0.37 18.74
C CYS A 358 9.36 1.88 18.94
N THR A 359 10.27 2.64 18.33
CA THR A 359 10.19 4.11 18.27
C THR A 359 9.04 4.54 17.35
N ASP A 360 8.74 5.85 17.33
CA ASP A 360 7.78 6.45 16.41
C ASP A 360 8.20 6.40 14.94
N GLU A 361 9.47 6.09 14.65
CA GLU A 361 9.97 5.74 13.31
C GLU A 361 10.00 4.23 13.03
N GLY A 362 9.55 3.40 13.97
CA GLY A 362 9.48 1.95 13.80
C GLY A 362 10.78 1.20 14.09
N THR A 363 11.77 1.81 14.75
CA THR A 363 12.99 1.10 15.18
C THR A 363 12.67 0.19 16.35
N LEU A 364 12.89 -1.12 16.21
CA LEU A 364 12.54 -2.10 17.24
C LEU A 364 13.33 -1.91 18.54
N GLU A 365 12.63 -2.04 19.66
CA GLU A 365 13.20 -2.10 21.00
C GLU A 365 13.23 -3.54 21.53
N ASN A 366 14.00 -3.78 22.60
CA ASN A 366 14.15 -5.12 23.18
C ASN A 366 12.87 -5.66 23.85
N GLN A 367 11.85 -4.83 24.04
CA GLN A 367 10.63 -5.24 24.72
C GLN A 367 9.63 -5.87 23.76
N VAL A 368 9.26 -7.12 24.06
CA VAL A 368 8.18 -7.83 23.36
C VAL A 368 7.18 -8.34 24.37
N ILE A 369 5.89 -8.11 24.11
CA ILE A 369 4.79 -8.69 24.87
C ILE A 369 4.11 -9.71 23.96
N ALA A 370 4.23 -11.00 24.30
CA ALA A 370 3.52 -12.07 23.62
C ALA A 370 2.27 -12.45 24.43
N PHE A 371 1.14 -12.59 23.76
CA PHE A 371 -0.13 -13.01 24.30
C PHE A 371 -0.49 -14.39 23.76
N GLU A 372 -0.91 -15.28 24.65
CA GLU A 372 -1.52 -16.55 24.28
C GLU A 372 -2.95 -16.32 23.80
N TRP A 373 -3.42 -17.11 22.84
CA TRP A 373 -4.79 -16.99 22.34
C TRP A 373 -5.85 -17.29 23.42
N LEU A 374 -5.50 -18.09 24.42
CA LEU A 374 -6.35 -18.35 25.59
C LEU A 374 -6.51 -17.13 26.53
N GLU A 375 -5.60 -16.16 26.46
CA GLU A 375 -5.69 -14.92 27.24
C GLU A 375 -6.71 -13.94 26.63
N MET A 376 -7.00 -14.06 25.34
CA MET A 376 -7.90 -13.16 24.61
C MET A 376 -9.35 -13.41 24.98
N GLN A 377 -10.05 -12.34 25.37
CA GLN A 377 -11.44 -12.39 25.80
C GLN A 377 -12.37 -11.82 24.72
N ARG A 378 -12.04 -10.63 24.22
CA ARG A 378 -12.84 -9.88 23.26
C ARG A 378 -11.93 -9.09 22.34
N TRP A 379 -12.39 -8.82 21.13
CA TRP A 379 -11.75 -7.89 20.20
C TRP A 379 -12.81 -7.26 19.31
N ASP A 380 -12.54 -6.05 18.83
CA ASP A 380 -13.43 -5.30 17.95
C ASP A 380 -12.65 -4.20 17.21
N THR A 381 -13.31 -3.51 16.29
CA THR A 381 -12.77 -2.35 15.58
C THR A 381 -13.40 -1.05 16.07
N ASP A 382 -12.60 0.01 16.09
CA ASP A 382 -13.01 1.38 16.39
C ASP A 382 -12.79 2.21 15.11
N GLU A 383 -13.85 2.37 14.31
CA GLU A 383 -13.76 3.05 13.01
C GLU A 383 -13.42 4.53 13.15
N GLU A 384 -13.98 5.22 14.15
CA GLU A 384 -13.70 6.64 14.41
C GLU A 384 -12.25 6.83 14.86
N GLY A 385 -11.76 5.93 15.72
CA GLY A 385 -10.37 5.92 16.19
C GLY A 385 -9.37 5.32 15.22
N MET A 386 -9.81 4.73 14.10
CA MET A 386 -8.99 3.93 13.18
C MET A 386 -8.13 2.91 13.95
N ALA A 387 -8.76 2.15 14.84
CA ALA A 387 -8.05 1.29 15.78
C ALA A 387 -8.60 -0.13 15.85
N PHE A 388 -7.69 -1.08 16.07
CA PHE A 388 -8.03 -2.43 16.50
C PHE A 388 -7.97 -2.49 18.03
N CYS A 389 -9.05 -2.97 18.65
CA CYS A 389 -9.19 -3.04 20.10
C CYS A 389 -9.23 -4.51 20.53
N PHE A 390 -8.47 -4.89 21.55
CA PHE A 390 -8.56 -6.22 22.15
C PHE A 390 -8.51 -6.16 23.68
N GLU A 391 -9.23 -7.08 24.30
CA GLU A 391 -9.26 -7.30 25.74
C GLU A 391 -8.61 -8.63 26.06
N TYR A 392 -7.64 -8.61 26.98
CA TYR A 392 -6.97 -9.82 27.44
C TYR A 392 -7.00 -9.92 28.97
N ALA A 393 -6.95 -11.16 29.48
CA ALA A 393 -6.86 -11.45 30.90
C ALA A 393 -5.67 -12.40 31.16
N ARG A 394 -4.83 -12.05 32.15
CA ARG A 394 -3.70 -12.89 32.58
C ARG A 394 -3.87 -13.35 34.00
N ALA A 395 -3.96 -14.66 34.19
CA ALA A 395 -4.20 -15.27 35.50
C ALA A 395 -5.43 -14.61 36.18
N GLU A 396 -5.37 -14.33 37.48
CA GLU A 396 -6.45 -13.69 38.22
C GLU A 396 -6.48 -12.15 38.11
N LYS A 397 -5.75 -11.55 37.16
CA LYS A 397 -5.79 -10.10 36.97
C LYS A 397 -7.05 -9.69 36.25
N LYS A 398 -7.55 -8.49 36.57
CA LYS A 398 -8.66 -7.87 35.84
C LYS A 398 -8.33 -7.77 34.34
N PRO A 399 -9.30 -8.06 33.45
CA PRO A 399 -9.13 -7.87 32.02
C PRO A 399 -8.70 -6.44 31.68
N ARG A 400 -7.89 -6.30 30.63
CA ARG A 400 -7.38 -5.00 30.15
C ARG A 400 -7.63 -4.86 28.67
N TRP A 401 -8.14 -3.70 28.29
CA TRP A 401 -8.24 -3.26 26.90
C TRP A 401 -6.93 -2.64 26.43
N VAL A 402 -6.60 -2.89 25.18
CA VAL A 402 -5.52 -2.25 24.44
C VAL A 402 -6.05 -1.86 23.06
N LYS A 403 -5.69 -0.66 22.61
CA LYS A 403 -5.95 -0.14 21.28
C LYS A 403 -4.66 -0.04 20.47
N ILE A 404 -4.74 -0.49 19.22
CA ILE A 404 -3.71 -0.40 18.20
C ILE A 404 -4.21 0.53 17.11
N PHE A 405 -3.63 1.72 16.98
CA PHE A 405 -4.08 2.77 16.06
C PHE A 405 -3.41 2.58 14.70
N THR A 406 -4.08 1.89 13.78
CA THR A 406 -3.52 1.47 12.49
C THR A 406 -4.57 1.58 11.39
N PRO A 407 -4.22 2.05 10.18
CA PRO A 407 -5.17 2.06 9.06
C PRO A 407 -5.59 0.64 8.61
N TYR A 408 -4.90 -0.40 9.09
CA TYR A 408 -5.18 -1.80 8.77
C TYR A 408 -6.00 -2.52 9.85
N PHE A 409 -6.74 -1.79 10.68
CA PHE A 409 -7.47 -2.33 11.83
C PHE A 409 -8.48 -3.43 11.45
N ASN A 410 -9.20 -3.26 10.33
CA ASN A 410 -10.11 -4.28 9.80
C ASN A 410 -9.37 -5.56 9.38
N TYR A 411 -8.19 -5.42 8.78
CA TYR A 411 -7.38 -6.58 8.40
C TYR A 411 -6.80 -7.29 9.63
N MET A 412 -6.42 -6.54 10.67
CA MET A 412 -6.00 -7.12 11.95
C MET A 412 -7.13 -7.92 12.61
N HIS A 413 -8.35 -7.38 12.59
CA HIS A 413 -9.55 -8.09 13.03
C HIS A 413 -9.79 -9.38 12.23
N GLU A 414 -9.71 -9.34 10.90
CA GLU A 414 -9.82 -10.55 10.07
C GLU A 414 -8.75 -11.60 10.39
N CYS A 415 -7.53 -11.19 10.74
CA CYS A 415 -6.47 -12.10 11.17
C CYS A 415 -6.85 -12.80 12.48
N PHE A 416 -7.39 -12.07 13.47
CA PHE A 416 -7.88 -12.66 14.73
C PHE A 416 -9.00 -13.67 14.47
N GLU A 417 -10.02 -13.27 13.72
CA GLU A 417 -11.14 -14.16 13.34
C GLU A 417 -10.64 -15.43 12.66
N ARG A 418 -9.68 -15.30 11.74
CA ARG A 418 -9.09 -16.46 11.06
C ARG A 418 -8.33 -17.36 12.01
N VAL A 419 -7.50 -16.81 12.89
CA VAL A 419 -6.74 -17.61 13.87
C VAL A 419 -7.71 -18.37 14.79
N PHE A 420 -8.75 -17.73 15.30
CA PHE A 420 -9.74 -18.41 16.15
C PHE A 420 -10.53 -19.48 15.41
N CYS A 421 -10.86 -19.25 14.13
CA CYS A 421 -11.47 -20.25 13.27
C CYS A 421 -10.56 -21.50 13.13
N GLU A 422 -9.28 -21.31 12.83
CA GLU A 422 -8.32 -22.41 12.68
C GLU A 422 -8.02 -23.13 14.01
N LEU A 423 -7.96 -22.40 15.14
CA LEU A 423 -7.82 -23.00 16.46
C LEU A 423 -9.01 -23.89 16.83
N LYS A 424 -10.22 -23.53 16.38
CA LYS A 424 -11.42 -24.33 16.55
C LYS A 424 -11.34 -25.63 15.74
N TRP A 425 -10.92 -25.56 14.48
CA TRP A 425 -10.69 -26.75 13.64
C TRP A 425 -9.76 -27.75 14.34
N ARG A 426 -8.66 -27.28 14.95
CA ARG A 426 -7.72 -28.13 15.69
C ARG A 426 -8.30 -28.79 16.95
N ARG A 427 -9.25 -28.13 17.63
CA ARG A 427 -9.93 -28.74 18.79
C ARG A 427 -10.85 -29.86 18.35
N GLU A 428 -11.66 -29.61 17.32
CA GLU A 428 -12.59 -30.60 16.76
C GLU A 428 -11.85 -31.85 16.24
N VAL A 429 -10.68 -31.68 15.60
CA VAL A 429 -9.85 -32.81 15.15
C VAL A 429 -9.31 -33.63 16.34
N ARG A 430 -8.84 -32.97 17.41
CA ARG A 430 -8.36 -33.69 18.61
C ARG A 430 -9.49 -34.44 19.30
N ASP A 431 -10.63 -33.79 19.50
CA ASP A 431 -11.79 -34.41 20.16
C ASP A 431 -12.34 -35.61 19.37
N PHE A 432 -12.23 -35.59 18.03
CA PHE A 432 -12.55 -36.74 17.17
C PHE A 432 -11.55 -37.89 17.34
N MET A 433 -10.24 -37.60 17.36
CA MET A 433 -9.19 -38.62 17.51
C MET A 433 -9.11 -39.22 18.91
N ASP A 434 -9.46 -38.45 19.95
CA ASP A 434 -9.49 -38.91 21.35
C ASP A 434 -10.81 -39.62 21.72
N GLY A 435 -11.81 -39.57 20.83
CA GLY A 435 -13.13 -40.18 20.99
C GLY A 435 -13.33 -41.52 20.25
N GLU A 436 -12.33 -41.95 19.46
CA GLU A 436 -12.22 -43.30 18.87
C GLU A 436 -11.29 -44.18 19.72
#